data_AF-A0A2H0SJP5-F1
#
_entry.id   AF-A0A2H0SJP5-F1
#
_cell.length_a   1.000
_cell.length_b   1.000
_cell.length_c   1.000
_cell.angle_alpha   90.00
_cell.angle_beta   90.00
_cell.angle_gamma   90.00
#
_symmetry.space_group_name_H-M   'P 1'
#
loop_
_entity.id
_entity.type
_entity.pdbx_description
1 polymer ?
#
loop_
_entity_poly.entity_id
_entity_poly.type
_entity_poly.pdbx_seq_one_letter_code
_entity_poly.pdbx_strand_id
1 'polypeptide(L)' 'MEQEILNKIKEQDKKLEEIYGSVEKMRKYFLWTLIASLVVFILPLIGLLLVIPKFLSVYTGGLDF' A
#
# COMPACT_ATOMS: atom_id res chain seq x y z
N MET A 1 18.62 16.69 40.81
CA MET A 1 19.34 15.56 40.18
C MET A 1 18.53 14.27 40.12
N GLU A 2 18.26 13.58 41.23
CA GLU A 2 17.58 12.26 41.18
C GLU A 2 16.14 12.32 40.65
N GLN A 3 15.36 13.30 41.11
CA GLN A 3 13.99 13.54 40.63
C GLN A 3 13.93 13.96 39.16
N GLU A 4 14.93 14.71 38.67
CA GLU A 4 15.00 15.13 37.27
C GLU A 4 15.32 13.95 36.35
N ILE A 5 16.17 13.02 36.81
CA ILE A 5 16.48 11.78 36.08
C ILE A 5 15.22 10.91 36.00
N LEU A 6 14.50 10.71 37.11
CA LEU A 6 13.23 9.98 37.12
C LEU A 6 12.19 10.59 36.18
N ASN A 7 12.10 11.92 36.15
CA ASN A 7 11.18 12.62 35.24
C ASN A 7 11.58 12.40 33.77
N LYS A 8 12.88 12.46 33.44
CA LYS A 8 13.38 12.17 32.10
C LYS A 8 13.14 10.72 31.65
N ILE A 9 13.21 9.75 32.57
CA ILE A 9 12.90 8.35 32.27
C ILE A 9 11.41 8.21 31.93
N LYS A 10 10.53 8.75 32.77
CA LYS A 10 9.08 8.74 32.51
C LYS A 10 8.70 9.42 31.19
N GLU A 11 9.36 10.52 30.86
CA GLU A 11 9.13 11.22 29.60
C GLU A 11 9.60 10.38 28.39
N GLN A 12 10.69 9.65 28.53
CA GLN A 12 11.18 8.73 27.49
C GLN A 12 10.25 7.53 27.31
N ASP A 13 9.78 6.92 28.39
CA ASP A 13 8.83 5.80 28.33
C ASP A 13 7.56 6.18 27.57
N LYS A 14 7.02 7.36 27.87
CA LYS A 14 5.86 7.90 27.15
C LYS A 14 6.13 8.08 25.65
N LYS A 15 7.28 8.62 25.28
CA LYS A 15 7.67 8.78 23.86
C LYS A 15 7.81 7.42 23.17
N LEU A 16 8.33 6.41 23.86
CA LEU A 16 8.45 5.05 23.32
C LEU A 16 7.08 4.42 23.06
N GLU A 17 6.12 4.58 23.97
CA GLU A 17 4.74 4.11 23.76
C GLU A 17 4.09 4.80 22.57
N GLU A 18 4.26 6.12 22.43
CA GLU A 18 3.74 6.89 21.31
C GLU A 18 4.36 6.44 19.97
N ILE A 19 5.68 6.21 19.93
CA ILE A 19 6.38 5.68 18.76
C ILE A 19 5.86 4.29 18.41
N TYR A 20 5.74 3.40 19.40
CA TYR A 20 5.23 2.05 19.17
C TYR A 20 3.83 2.08 18.55
N GLY A 21 2.91 2.88 19.12
CA GLY A 21 1.56 3.04 18.59
C GLY A 21 1.54 3.64 17.18
N SER A 22 2.44 4.57 16.86
CA SER A 22 2.57 5.15 15.52
C SER A 22 3.07 4.13 14.50
N VAL A 23 4.10 3.34 14.86
CA VAL A 23 4.67 2.32 13.99
C VAL A 23 3.67 1.22 13.67
N GLU A 24 2.88 0.77 14.65
CA GLU A 24 1.84 -0.24 14.42
C GLU A 24 0.75 0.27 13.46
N LYS A 25 0.34 1.53 13.59
CA LYS A 25 -0.59 2.17 12.64
C LYS A 25 0.01 2.25 11.24
N MET A 26 1.28 2.67 11.13
CA MET A 26 2.00 2.74 9.86
C MET A 26 2.11 1.36 9.20
N ARG A 27 2.42 0.29 9.94
CA ARG A 27 2.45 -1.08 9.41
C ARG A 27 1.11 -1.47 8.79
N LYS A 28 0.01 -1.20 9.50
CA LYS A 28 -1.35 -1.49 9.03
C LYS A 28 -1.67 -0.70 7.76
N TYR A 29 -1.40 0.60 7.75
CA TYR A 29 -1.66 1.44 6.57
C TYR A 29 -0.80 1.03 5.38
N PHE A 30 0.49 0.78 5.61
CA PHE A 30 1.40 0.33 4.56
C PHE A 30 0.91 -0.96 3.89
N LEU A 31 0.43 -1.94 4.66
CA LEU A 31 -0.12 -3.18 4.12
C LEU A 31 -1.33 -2.92 3.21
N TRP A 32 -2.28 -2.11 3.68
CA TRP A 32 -3.47 -1.78 2.89
C TRP A 32 -3.14 -0.93 1.66
N THR A 33 -2.23 0.03 1.78
CA THR A 33 -1.75 0.82 0.66
C THR A 33 -1.04 -0.05 -0.37
N LEU A 34 -0.21 -1.01 0.04
CA LEU A 34 0.47 -1.93 -0.86
C LEU A 34 -0.53 -2.78 -1.65
N ILE A 35 -1.54 -3.33 -0.96
CA ILE A 35 -2.61 -4.09 -1.62
C ILE A 35 -3.38 -3.20 -2.60
N ALA A 36 -3.77 -1.99 -2.19
CA ALA A 36 -4.47 -1.04 -3.05
C ALA A 36 -3.64 -0.67 -4.28
N SER A 37 -2.35 -0.37 -4.11
CA SER A 37 -1.43 -0.09 -5.21
C SER A 37 -1.32 -1.26 -6.18
N LEU A 38 -1.21 -2.49 -5.68
CA LEU A 38 -1.19 -3.69 -6.52
C LEU A 38 -2.51 -3.87 -7.27
N VAL A 39 -3.66 -3.70 -6.63
CA VAL A 39 -4.96 -3.80 -7.31
C VAL A 39 -5.09 -2.75 -8.40
N VAL A 40 -4.76 -1.50 -8.11
CA VAL A 40 -4.88 -0.38 -9.08
C VAL A 40 -3.95 -0.56 -10.28
N PHE A 41 -2.76 -1.15 -10.10
CA PHE A 41 -1.84 -1.40 -11.22
C PHE A 41 -2.11 -2.72 -11.95
N ILE A 42 -2.27 -3.82 -11.22
CA ILE A 42 -2.34 -5.17 -11.78
C ILE A 42 -3.70 -5.44 -12.42
N LEU A 43 -4.80 -4.96 -11.82
CA LEU A 43 -6.14 -5.23 -12.33
C LEU A 43 -6.35 -4.64 -13.74
N PRO A 44 -5.97 -3.38 -14.04
CA PRO A 44 -6.02 -2.86 -15.41
C PRO A 44 -5.14 -3.64 -16.38
N LEU A 45 -3.93 -4.05 -15.97
CA LEU A 45 -3.04 -4.83 -16.84
C LEU A 45 -3.67 -6.17 -17.22
N ILE A 46 -4.27 -6.87 -16.26
CA ILE A 46 -5.02 -8.10 -16.54
C ILE A 46 -6.21 -7.80 -17.47
N GLY A 47 -6.94 -6.71 -17.23
CA GLY A 47 -8.02 -6.27 -18.11
C GLY A 47 -7.57 -6.05 -19.55
N LEU A 48 -6.42 -5.39 -19.75
CA LEU A 48 -5.84 -5.17 -21.07
C LEU A 48 -5.46 -6.48 -21.77
N LEU A 49 -4.89 -7.45 -21.05
CA LEU A 49 -4.57 -8.78 -21.61
C LEU A 49 -5.82 -9.51 -22.13
N LEU A 50 -6.99 -9.26 -21.53
CA LEU A 50 -8.26 -9.84 -21.98
C LEU A 50 -8.92 -9.04 -23.10
N VAL A 51 -8.80 -7.71 -23.09
CA VAL A 51 -9.44 -6.81 -24.07
C VAL A 51 -8.67 -6.77 -25.39
N ILE A 52 -7.33 -6.71 -25.35
CA ILE A 52 -6.49 -6.58 -26.55
C ILE A 52 -6.76 -7.69 -27.58
N PRO A 53 -6.79 -8.99 -27.23
CA PRO A 53 -7.04 -10.04 -28.21
C PRO A 53 -8.43 -9.94 -28.85
N LYS A 54 -9.46 -9.61 -28.06
CA LYS A 54 -10.83 -9.41 -28.55
C LYS A 54 -10.88 -8.22 -29.51
N PHE A 55 -10.24 -7.11 -29.14
CA PHE A 55 -10.15 -5.94 -29.99
C PHE A 55 -9.48 -6.29 -31.32
N LEU A 56 -8.31 -6.94 -31.30
CA LEU A 56 -7.60 -7.36 -32.50
C LEU A 56 -8.45 -8.27 -33.40
N SER A 57 -9.17 -9.25 -32.83
CA SER A 57 -10.02 -10.15 -33.63
C SER A 57 -11.12 -9.44 -34.43
N VAL A 58 -11.65 -8.32 -33.93
CA VAL A 58 -12.67 -7.53 -34.63
C VAL A 58 -12.06 -6.81 -35.85
N TYR A 59 -10.86 -6.24 -35.70
CA TYR A 59 -10.19 -5.57 -36.82
C TYR A 59 -9.66 -6.56 -37.85
N THR A 60 -9.10 -7.70 -37.43
CA THR A 60 -8.60 -8.71 -38.37
C THR A 60 -9.72 -9.45 -39.08
N GLY A 61 -10.84 -9.75 -38.40
CA GLY A 61 -12.00 -10.40 -39.02
C GLY A 61 -12.78 -9.51 -39.98
N GLY A 62 -12.64 -8.17 -39.87
CA GLY A 62 -13.17 -7.22 -40.85
C GLY A 62 -12.25 -6.99 -42.06
N LEU A 63 -11.03 -7.55 -42.05
CA LEU A 63 -10.03 -7.46 -43.12
C LEU A 63 -9.95 -8.74 -43.98
N ASP A 64 -10.75 -9.76 -43.69
CA ASP A 64 -10.95 -10.90 -44.59
C ASP A 64 -11.79 -10.44 -45.79
N PHE A 65 -11.10 -9.99 -46.85
CA PHE A 65 -11.65 -9.79 -48.19
C PHE A 65 -11.51 -11.06 -49.02
#